data_AF-A0A5Y6LPX2-F1
#
_entry.id   AF-A0A5Y6LPX2-F1
#
_cell.length_a   1.000
_cell.length_b   1.000
_cell.length_c   1.000
_cell.angle_alpha   90.00
_cell.angle_beta   90.00
_cell.angle_gamma   90.00
#
_symmetry.space_group_name_H-M   'P 1'
#
loop_
_entity.id
_entity.type
_entity.pdbx_description
1 polymer ?
#
loop_
_entity_poly.entity_id
_entity_poly.type
_entity_poly.pdbx_seq_one_letter_code
_entity_poly.pdbx_strand_id
1 'polypeptide(L)'
;TAASSSASEASTHAAASDTSASLAAQSSTAAGAAATRAEEAAKRAEDIADVISLEDASLTKKGIVKLSSATDSDSEALAATPKAVKAVMIEVQTKAPLDSPVFTGTPTTPTPPDDAKGLQTANAEFVRKLIAALVGSVPESLDTLQELADALGNDPSFATTVMNKLAGKQPLDDTLTALSGKSIEGLIEYVGLRSTIDKAAGALPAGGTAVAANRLASRGALPALTGTTRGSDGGLIMGEVYNNGYPTQYGNILRLTGTGDGEVLIGWSGVNGAPAPAYIRSHRDTADAEWSEWAMFYTSLNPPPDSYPVGAAIAWPSDVLPDGGYAFMYGQSFDKSAYPLLAIAYPSSVIPDMRGWTIKGKPISGRAVLSQEMDG
;
A
#
# COMPACT_ATOMS: atom_id res chain seq x y z
N THR A 1 157.20 -51.10 -100.96
CA THR A 1 156.25 -51.62 -99.94
C THR A 1 155.80 -50.54 -98.97
N ALA A 2 156.67 -49.76 -98.32
CA ALA A 2 156.29 -48.72 -97.35
C ALA A 2 155.32 -47.62 -97.89
N ALA A 3 155.55 -47.11 -99.11
CA ALA A 3 154.72 -46.04 -99.68
C ALA A 3 153.25 -46.44 -99.90
N SER A 4 152.98 -47.72 -100.18
CA SER A 4 151.61 -48.23 -100.36
C SER A 4 150.84 -48.28 -99.05
N SER A 5 151.50 -48.64 -97.94
CA SER A 5 150.87 -48.68 -96.62
C SER A 5 150.49 -47.28 -96.14
N SER A 6 151.39 -46.31 -96.32
CA SER A 6 151.11 -44.90 -95.97
C SER A 6 149.98 -44.30 -96.82
N ALA A 7 149.87 -44.68 -98.10
CA ALA A 7 148.75 -44.25 -98.94
C ALA A 7 147.40 -44.83 -98.48
N SER A 8 147.36 -46.10 -98.05
CA SER A 8 146.16 -46.72 -97.49
C SER A 8 145.76 -46.11 -96.13
N GLU A 9 146.74 -45.82 -95.27
CA GLU A 9 146.50 -45.12 -94.00
C GLU A 9 145.96 -43.70 -94.24
N ALA A 10 146.55 -42.95 -95.18
CA ALA A 10 146.07 -41.63 -95.58
C ALA A 10 144.65 -41.67 -96.15
N SER A 11 144.34 -42.66 -96.99
CA SER A 11 142.97 -42.87 -97.51
C SER A 11 141.98 -43.20 -96.40
N THR A 12 142.39 -43.99 -95.42
CA THR A 12 141.53 -44.36 -94.27
C THR A 12 141.29 -43.14 -93.38
N HIS A 13 142.31 -42.32 -93.14
CA HIS A 13 142.17 -41.05 -92.42
C HIS A 13 141.33 -40.03 -93.18
N ALA A 14 141.45 -39.93 -94.50
CA ALA A 14 140.60 -39.09 -95.32
C ALA A 14 139.12 -39.53 -95.23
N ALA A 15 138.84 -40.83 -95.36
CA ALA A 15 137.48 -41.36 -95.22
C ALA A 15 136.90 -41.17 -93.80
N ALA A 16 137.72 -41.34 -92.76
CA ALA A 16 137.33 -41.06 -91.38
C ALA A 16 137.07 -39.55 -91.15
N SER A 17 137.86 -38.68 -91.79
CA SER A 17 137.66 -37.24 -91.74
C SER A 17 136.38 -36.80 -92.45
N ASP A 18 136.08 -37.38 -93.61
CA ASP A 18 134.82 -37.14 -94.34
C ASP A 18 133.61 -37.62 -93.52
N THR A 19 133.73 -38.78 -92.89
CA THR A 19 132.69 -39.31 -91.99
C THR A 19 132.48 -38.35 -90.81
N SER A 20 133.57 -37.88 -90.18
CA SER A 20 133.52 -36.93 -89.07
C SER A 20 132.92 -35.58 -89.50
N ALA A 21 133.26 -35.09 -90.69
CA ALA A 21 132.67 -33.88 -91.25
C ALA A 21 131.17 -34.05 -91.52
N SER A 22 130.74 -35.21 -92.02
CA SER A 22 129.32 -35.51 -92.25
C SER A 22 128.53 -35.59 -90.93
N LEU A 23 129.10 -36.20 -89.88
CA LEU A 23 128.50 -36.28 -88.55
C LEU A 23 128.44 -34.91 -87.88
N ALA A 24 129.48 -34.07 -88.05
CA ALA A 24 129.47 -32.70 -87.58
C ALA A 24 128.40 -31.85 -88.28
N ALA A 25 128.21 -32.02 -89.59
CA ALA A 25 127.15 -31.35 -90.35
C ALA A 25 125.75 -31.82 -89.93
N GLN A 26 125.54 -33.12 -89.71
CA GLN A 26 124.28 -33.65 -89.16
C GLN A 26 124.02 -33.14 -87.75
N SER A 27 125.04 -33.11 -86.88
CA SER A 27 124.96 -32.57 -85.52
C SER A 27 124.61 -31.08 -85.54
N SER A 28 125.24 -30.29 -86.42
CA SER A 28 124.91 -28.87 -86.61
C SER A 28 123.47 -28.68 -87.07
N THR A 29 122.99 -29.52 -88.00
CA THR A 29 121.60 -29.48 -88.48
C THR A 29 120.61 -29.85 -87.36
N ALA A 30 120.92 -30.88 -86.58
CA ALA A 30 120.11 -31.30 -85.44
C ALA A 30 120.09 -30.25 -84.32
N ALA A 31 121.23 -29.60 -84.06
CA ALA A 31 121.33 -28.48 -83.14
C ALA A 31 120.50 -27.27 -83.61
N GLY A 32 120.54 -26.96 -84.91
CA GLY A 32 119.68 -25.94 -85.52
C GLY A 32 118.19 -26.25 -85.34
N ALA A 33 117.76 -27.47 -85.65
CA ALA A 33 116.39 -27.91 -85.46
C ALA A 33 115.95 -27.96 -83.98
N ALA A 34 116.88 -28.22 -83.05
CA ALA A 34 116.63 -28.14 -81.62
C ALA A 34 116.46 -26.68 -81.14
N ALA A 35 117.28 -25.76 -81.65
CA ALA A 35 117.17 -24.33 -81.35
C ALA A 35 115.82 -23.78 -81.85
N THR A 36 115.41 -24.08 -83.08
CA THR A 36 114.09 -23.67 -83.60
C THR A 36 112.94 -24.20 -82.76
N ARG A 37 112.99 -25.49 -82.35
CA ARG A 37 111.96 -26.06 -81.46
C ARG A 37 111.94 -25.41 -80.08
N ALA A 38 113.10 -25.05 -79.54
CA ALA A 38 113.17 -24.35 -78.26
C ALA A 38 112.58 -22.94 -78.36
N GLU A 39 112.83 -22.23 -79.46
CA GLU A 39 112.29 -20.89 -79.71
C GLU A 39 110.77 -20.92 -79.97
N GLU A 40 110.27 -21.91 -80.71
CA GLU A 40 108.83 -22.15 -80.85
C GLU A 40 108.17 -22.53 -79.52
N ALA A 41 108.84 -23.34 -78.69
CA ALA A 41 108.33 -23.71 -77.36
C ALA A 41 108.31 -22.51 -76.41
N ALA A 42 109.33 -21.65 -76.45
CA ALA A 42 109.38 -20.40 -75.68
C ALA A 42 108.25 -19.46 -76.12
N LYS A 43 108.04 -19.29 -77.43
CA LYS A 43 106.95 -18.46 -77.97
C LYS A 43 105.57 -19.00 -77.57
N ARG A 44 105.35 -20.31 -77.63
CA ARG A 44 104.10 -20.93 -77.13
C ARG A 44 103.91 -20.71 -75.64
N ALA A 45 104.98 -20.74 -74.84
CA ALA A 45 104.89 -20.47 -73.41
C ALA A 45 104.52 -19.00 -73.13
N GLU A 46 105.08 -18.05 -73.89
CA GLU A 46 104.70 -16.63 -73.84
C GLU A 46 103.24 -16.42 -74.27
N ASP A 47 102.80 -17.02 -75.38
CA ASP A 47 101.43 -16.91 -75.87
C ASP A 47 100.41 -17.50 -74.87
N ILE A 48 100.76 -18.63 -74.22
CA ILE A 48 99.94 -19.23 -73.15
C ILE A 48 99.90 -18.32 -71.92
N ALA A 49 101.03 -17.72 -71.54
CA ALA A 49 101.08 -16.79 -70.40
C ALA A 49 100.23 -15.53 -70.63
N ASP A 50 100.22 -14.99 -71.85
CA ASP A 50 99.42 -13.81 -72.21
C ASP A 50 97.92 -14.10 -72.17
N VAL A 51 97.49 -15.26 -72.71
CA VAL A 51 96.10 -15.75 -72.61
C VAL A 51 95.70 -16.05 -71.14
N ILE A 52 96.66 -16.38 -70.28
CA ILE A 52 96.47 -16.59 -68.83
C ILE A 52 96.68 -15.29 -68.03
N SER A 53 96.72 -14.10 -68.65
CA SER A 53 96.58 -12.85 -67.88
C SER A 53 95.18 -12.79 -67.25
N LEU A 54 95.07 -13.29 -66.03
CA LEU A 54 93.83 -13.46 -65.28
C LEU A 54 93.39 -12.12 -64.68
N GLU A 55 92.67 -11.33 -65.47
CA GLU A 55 91.94 -10.18 -64.95
C GLU A 55 90.66 -10.61 -64.22
N ASP A 56 90.13 -9.73 -63.36
CA ASP A 56 88.84 -9.95 -62.71
C ASP A 56 87.72 -9.98 -63.77
N ALA A 57 86.78 -10.92 -63.62
CA ALA A 57 85.60 -10.99 -64.46
C ALA A 57 84.72 -9.75 -64.27
N SER A 58 84.11 -9.28 -65.36
CA SER A 58 83.06 -8.26 -65.33
C SER A 58 81.83 -8.72 -66.11
N LEU A 59 80.75 -7.94 -66.09
CA LEU A 59 79.55 -8.23 -66.88
C LEU A 59 79.80 -8.24 -68.40
N THR A 60 80.93 -7.68 -68.86
CA THR A 60 81.27 -7.52 -70.28
C THR A 60 82.61 -8.15 -70.67
N LYS A 61 83.42 -8.63 -69.71
CA LYS A 61 84.74 -9.24 -69.94
C LYS A 61 84.88 -10.56 -69.18
N LYS A 62 85.35 -11.61 -69.88
CA LYS A 62 85.69 -12.90 -69.26
C LYS A 62 86.93 -12.74 -68.36
N GLY A 63 86.91 -13.32 -67.17
CA GLY A 63 88.00 -13.26 -66.19
C GLY A 63 87.78 -14.18 -64.99
N ILE A 64 88.53 -14.00 -63.89
CA ILE A 64 88.30 -14.71 -62.62
C ILE A 64 87.24 -13.99 -61.80
N VAL A 65 86.21 -14.72 -61.35
CA VAL A 65 85.20 -14.19 -60.43
C VAL A 65 85.72 -14.23 -59.00
N LYS A 66 85.78 -13.07 -58.34
CA LYS A 66 86.03 -12.99 -56.91
C LYS A 66 84.72 -13.15 -56.14
N LEU A 67 84.72 -14.05 -55.17
CA LEU A 67 83.53 -14.39 -54.37
C LEU A 67 83.53 -13.64 -53.05
N SER A 68 82.38 -13.08 -52.66
CA SER A 68 82.16 -12.47 -51.35
C SER A 68 81.00 -13.12 -50.61
N SER A 69 81.17 -13.33 -49.30
CA SER A 69 80.10 -13.83 -48.42
C SER A 69 79.53 -12.74 -47.50
N ALA A 70 79.86 -11.47 -47.74
CA ALA A 70 79.23 -10.35 -47.06
C ALA A 70 77.76 -10.22 -47.50
N THR A 71 76.86 -9.95 -46.55
CA THR A 71 75.40 -9.84 -46.78
C THR A 71 74.94 -8.41 -47.07
N ASP A 72 75.87 -7.46 -46.96
CA ASP A 72 75.72 -6.01 -47.07
C ASP A 72 76.78 -5.42 -48.03
N SER A 73 77.28 -6.22 -48.98
CA SER A 73 78.30 -5.76 -49.91
C SER A 73 77.72 -4.82 -50.96
N ASP A 74 78.19 -3.58 -50.97
CA ASP A 74 77.90 -2.60 -52.03
C ASP A 74 78.81 -2.77 -53.27
N SER A 75 79.61 -3.85 -53.33
CA SER A 75 80.57 -4.05 -54.42
C SER A 75 79.93 -4.64 -55.66
N GLU A 76 80.01 -3.94 -56.78
CA GLU A 76 79.58 -4.44 -58.10
C GLU A 76 80.62 -5.37 -58.76
N ALA A 77 81.82 -5.52 -58.18
CA ALA A 77 82.92 -6.31 -58.72
C ALA A 77 83.06 -7.72 -58.11
N LEU A 78 82.32 -8.01 -57.03
CA LEU A 78 82.38 -9.29 -56.32
C LEU A 78 81.07 -10.05 -56.51
N ALA A 79 81.13 -11.34 -56.85
CA ALA A 79 79.94 -12.17 -56.91
C ALA A 79 79.56 -12.69 -55.52
N ALA A 80 78.27 -12.60 -55.20
CA ALA A 80 77.73 -13.13 -53.94
C ALA A 80 77.84 -14.67 -53.90
N THR A 81 78.29 -15.21 -52.76
CA THR A 81 78.28 -16.67 -52.54
C THR A 81 76.87 -17.17 -52.20
N PRO A 82 76.58 -18.47 -52.41
CA PRO A 82 75.34 -19.08 -51.91
C PRO A 82 75.11 -18.89 -50.41
N LYS A 83 76.18 -18.73 -49.62
CA LYS A 83 76.10 -18.42 -48.18
C LYS A 83 75.51 -17.02 -47.94
N ALA A 84 75.97 -16.00 -48.65
CA ALA A 84 75.43 -14.65 -48.55
C ALA A 84 73.96 -14.60 -48.97
N VAL A 85 73.63 -15.20 -50.12
CA VAL A 85 72.24 -15.26 -50.62
C VAL A 85 71.33 -15.99 -49.64
N LYS A 86 71.76 -17.12 -49.07
CA LYS A 86 70.99 -17.84 -48.05
C LYS A 86 70.76 -16.99 -46.80
N ALA A 87 71.77 -16.29 -46.31
CA ALA A 87 71.65 -15.44 -45.13
C ALA A 87 70.67 -14.28 -45.35
N VAL A 88 70.77 -13.60 -46.50
CA VAL A 88 69.80 -12.55 -46.90
C VAL A 88 68.39 -13.12 -47.04
N MET A 89 68.22 -14.28 -47.66
CA MET A 89 66.89 -14.90 -47.82
C MET A 89 66.27 -15.33 -46.49
N ILE A 90 67.07 -15.82 -45.53
CA ILE A 90 66.59 -16.12 -44.18
C ILE A 90 66.09 -14.84 -43.52
N GLU A 91 66.86 -13.74 -43.56
CA GLU A 91 66.45 -12.47 -42.97
C GLU A 91 65.18 -11.92 -43.64
N VAL A 92 65.10 -11.93 -44.97
CA VAL A 92 63.92 -11.47 -45.74
C VAL A 92 62.68 -12.26 -45.37
N GLN A 93 62.78 -13.57 -45.15
CA GLN A 93 61.66 -14.42 -44.71
C GLN A 93 61.15 -14.07 -43.30
N THR A 94 61.91 -13.34 -42.48
CA THR A 94 61.45 -12.85 -41.17
C THR A 94 60.78 -11.48 -41.21
N LYS A 95 60.90 -10.74 -42.33
CA LYS A 95 60.28 -9.43 -42.49
C LYS A 95 58.84 -9.58 -42.96
N ALA A 96 57.96 -8.69 -42.51
CA ALA A 96 56.59 -8.61 -43.01
C ALA A 96 56.57 -7.98 -44.42
N PRO A 97 55.59 -8.32 -45.28
CA PRO A 97 55.38 -7.63 -46.56
C PRO A 97 55.23 -6.12 -46.37
N LEU A 98 55.77 -5.32 -47.30
CA LEU A 98 55.64 -3.86 -47.25
C LEU A 98 54.18 -3.42 -47.47
N ASP A 99 53.53 -4.04 -48.45
CA ASP A 99 52.13 -3.76 -48.79
C ASP A 99 51.21 -4.71 -48.03
N SER A 100 50.36 -4.13 -47.17
CA SER A 100 49.31 -4.85 -46.42
C SER A 100 49.81 -6.10 -45.68
N PRO A 101 50.80 -5.98 -44.78
CA PRO A 101 51.25 -7.12 -43.97
C PRO A 101 50.11 -7.66 -43.10
N VAL A 102 50.01 -8.99 -43.02
CA VAL A 102 49.15 -9.65 -42.02
C VAL A 102 49.97 -9.82 -40.75
N PHE A 103 49.60 -9.10 -39.69
CA PHE A 103 50.22 -9.26 -38.37
C PHE A 103 49.62 -10.46 -37.63
N THR A 104 50.47 -11.28 -37.01
CA THR A 104 50.07 -12.38 -36.12
C THR A 104 50.70 -12.19 -34.73
N GLY A 105 50.12 -12.79 -33.69
CA GLY A 105 50.56 -12.59 -32.30
C GLY A 105 50.25 -11.19 -31.75
N THR A 106 51.18 -10.61 -31.00
CA THR A 106 51.02 -9.30 -30.31
C THR A 106 52.09 -8.30 -30.78
N PRO A 107 51.96 -7.73 -31.99
CA PRO A 107 52.93 -6.77 -32.51
C PRO A 107 52.99 -5.51 -31.64
N THR A 108 54.19 -5.00 -31.39
CA THR A 108 54.40 -3.72 -30.70
C THR A 108 54.73 -2.62 -31.70
N THR A 109 54.20 -1.43 -31.46
CA THR A 109 54.50 -0.21 -32.25
C THR A 109 54.76 0.95 -31.29
N PRO A 110 55.62 1.92 -31.64
CA PRO A 110 55.77 3.14 -30.87
C PRO A 110 54.42 3.84 -30.68
N THR A 111 54.13 4.31 -29.46
CA THR A 111 52.90 5.05 -29.15
C THR A 111 52.92 6.40 -29.86
N PRO A 112 51.96 6.69 -30.76
CA PRO A 112 51.86 7.99 -31.40
C PRO A 112 51.67 9.13 -30.38
N PRO A 113 52.11 10.37 -30.71
CA PRO A 113 51.79 11.54 -29.90
C PRO A 113 50.28 11.84 -29.92
N ASP A 114 49.79 12.54 -28.90
CA ASP A 114 48.36 12.76 -28.66
C ASP A 114 47.63 13.52 -29.77
N ASP A 115 48.36 14.32 -30.55
CA ASP A 115 47.87 15.14 -31.65
C ASP A 115 48.06 14.48 -33.03
N ALA A 116 48.38 13.18 -33.07
CA ALA A 116 48.56 12.45 -34.32
C ALA A 116 47.28 12.45 -35.18
N LYS A 117 47.41 12.88 -36.44
CA LYS A 117 46.32 12.96 -37.45
C LYS A 117 46.63 12.22 -38.76
N GLY A 118 47.76 11.51 -38.81
CA GLY A 118 48.28 10.88 -40.03
C GLY A 118 47.94 9.39 -40.14
N LEU A 119 48.66 8.70 -41.01
CA LEU A 119 48.53 7.25 -41.26
C LEU A 119 49.33 6.38 -40.27
N GLN A 120 49.59 6.86 -39.05
CA GLN A 120 50.31 6.06 -38.04
C GLN A 120 49.46 4.88 -37.55
N THR A 121 50.10 3.75 -37.26
CA THR A 121 49.43 2.60 -36.62
C THR A 121 49.01 2.95 -35.20
N ALA A 122 47.71 2.94 -34.91
CA ALA A 122 47.21 3.09 -33.55
C ALA A 122 47.53 1.85 -32.72
N ASN A 123 48.07 2.05 -31.51
CA ASN A 123 48.33 0.96 -30.55
C ASN A 123 47.37 1.01 -29.36
N ALA A 124 47.37 -0.03 -28.54
CA ALA A 124 46.41 -0.15 -27.43
C ALA A 124 46.56 0.96 -26.38
N GLU A 125 47.78 1.49 -26.17
CA GLU A 125 48.02 2.59 -25.24
C GLU A 125 47.42 3.91 -25.77
N PHE A 126 47.67 4.22 -27.03
CA PHE A 126 47.11 5.40 -27.71
C PHE A 126 45.58 5.37 -27.73
N VAL A 127 44.97 4.23 -28.08
CA VAL A 127 43.51 4.08 -28.07
C VAL A 127 42.94 4.19 -26.65
N ARG A 128 43.56 3.55 -25.64
CA ARG A 128 43.12 3.72 -24.24
C ARG A 128 43.22 5.16 -23.78
N LYS A 129 44.29 5.88 -24.17
CA LYS A 129 44.47 7.29 -23.83
C LYS A 129 43.45 8.18 -24.50
N LEU A 130 43.13 7.95 -25.78
CA LEU A 130 42.07 8.69 -26.48
C LEU A 130 40.67 8.37 -25.97
N ILE A 131 40.39 7.11 -25.59
CA ILE A 131 39.13 6.74 -24.94
C ILE A 131 39.07 7.39 -23.56
N ALA A 132 40.14 7.36 -22.76
CA ALA A 132 40.18 8.03 -21.47
C ALA A 132 40.07 9.55 -21.60
N ALA A 133 40.65 10.15 -22.65
CA ALA A 133 40.47 11.55 -22.97
C ALA A 133 39.03 11.82 -23.39
N LEU A 134 38.42 10.99 -24.25
CA LEU A 134 37.02 11.10 -24.65
C LEU A 134 36.06 10.95 -23.45
N VAL A 135 36.34 9.99 -22.56
CA VAL A 135 35.59 9.68 -21.33
C VAL A 135 35.80 10.78 -20.26
N GLY A 136 37.02 11.29 -20.11
CA GLY A 136 37.37 12.39 -19.21
C GLY A 136 37.03 13.78 -19.77
N SER A 137 36.81 13.88 -21.08
CA SER A 137 36.24 15.03 -21.78
C SER A 137 34.76 14.83 -22.05
N VAL A 138 34.12 13.78 -21.53
CA VAL A 138 32.67 13.78 -21.54
C VAL A 138 32.30 14.94 -20.64
N PRO A 139 31.57 15.94 -21.16
CA PRO A 139 31.10 17.04 -20.34
C PRO A 139 30.38 16.47 -19.11
N GLU A 140 30.28 17.24 -18.03
CA GLU A 140 29.61 16.89 -16.76
C GLU A 140 28.29 16.10 -16.94
N SER A 141 27.63 16.19 -18.10
CA SER A 141 26.59 15.28 -18.60
C SER A 141 26.75 13.75 -18.44
N LEU A 142 27.94 13.11 -18.45
CA LEU A 142 28.03 11.66 -18.15
C LEU A 142 28.19 11.38 -16.66
N ASP A 143 28.85 12.28 -15.93
CA ASP A 143 28.74 12.33 -14.48
C ASP A 143 27.26 12.43 -14.13
N THR A 144 26.49 13.28 -14.82
CA THR A 144 25.04 13.37 -14.59
C THR A 144 24.27 12.09 -14.90
N LEU A 145 24.72 11.19 -15.79
CA LEU A 145 24.03 9.91 -16.01
C LEU A 145 24.33 8.90 -14.90
N GLN A 146 25.56 8.87 -14.39
CA GLN A 146 25.93 8.07 -13.23
C GLN A 146 25.30 8.64 -11.96
N GLU A 147 25.37 9.95 -11.76
CA GLU A 147 24.69 10.69 -10.70
C GLU A 147 23.18 10.53 -10.79
N LEU A 148 22.57 10.51 -11.98
CA LEU A 148 21.13 10.27 -12.14
C LEU A 148 20.79 8.80 -11.83
N ALA A 149 21.60 7.84 -12.27
CA ALA A 149 21.41 6.44 -11.93
C ALA A 149 21.52 6.21 -10.41
N ASP A 150 22.53 6.82 -9.77
CA ASP A 150 22.74 6.74 -8.32
C ASP A 150 21.66 7.53 -7.54
N ALA A 151 21.23 8.70 -8.02
CA ALA A 151 20.14 9.49 -7.44
C ALA A 151 18.78 8.78 -7.55
N LEU A 152 18.60 7.96 -8.59
CA LEU A 152 17.45 7.07 -8.75
C LEU A 152 17.64 5.70 -8.09
N GLY A 153 18.78 5.48 -7.41
CA GLY A 153 19.06 4.28 -6.61
C GLY A 153 19.37 3.02 -7.43
N ASN A 154 19.80 3.17 -8.68
CA ASN A 154 20.03 2.08 -9.63
C ASN A 154 18.81 1.14 -9.78
N ASP A 155 17.59 1.66 -9.63
CA ASP A 155 16.35 0.89 -9.68
C ASP A 155 15.92 0.58 -11.13
N PRO A 156 16.01 -0.68 -11.61
CA PRO A 156 15.61 -1.05 -12.97
C PRO A 156 14.11 -0.91 -13.22
N SER A 157 13.31 -0.83 -12.15
CA SER A 157 11.86 -0.68 -12.14
C SER A 157 11.43 0.66 -11.56
N PHE A 158 12.28 1.70 -11.62
CA PHE A 158 12.03 3.01 -11.01
C PHE A 158 10.60 3.52 -11.24
N ALA A 159 10.10 3.46 -12.48
CA ALA A 159 8.74 3.88 -12.81
C ALA A 159 7.66 3.10 -12.02
N THR A 160 7.80 1.78 -11.93
CA THR A 160 6.91 0.91 -11.14
C THR A 160 7.03 1.21 -9.65
N THR A 161 8.25 1.39 -9.14
CA THR A 161 8.50 1.74 -7.73
C THR A 161 7.86 3.07 -7.35
N VAL A 162 8.01 4.09 -8.19
CA VAL A 162 7.38 5.41 -8.01
C VAL A 162 5.86 5.31 -8.12
N MET A 163 5.33 4.58 -9.11
CA MET A 163 3.88 4.37 -9.23
C MET A 163 3.30 3.66 -8.01
N ASN A 164 3.97 2.64 -7.48
CA ASN A 164 3.52 1.95 -6.27
C ASN A 164 3.54 2.88 -5.04
N LYS A 165 4.59 3.70 -4.89
CA LYS A 165 4.66 4.71 -3.82
C LYS A 165 3.57 5.77 -3.96
N LEU A 166 3.26 6.19 -5.18
CA LEU A 166 2.22 7.19 -5.47
C LEU A 166 0.81 6.61 -5.32
N ALA A 167 0.60 5.35 -5.69
CA ALA A 167 -0.67 4.64 -5.51
C ALA A 167 -1.06 4.47 -4.04
N GLY A 168 -0.08 4.42 -3.13
CA GLY A 168 -0.30 4.43 -1.69
C GLY A 168 -0.61 5.81 -1.11
N LYS A 169 -0.49 6.90 -1.88
CA LYS A 169 -0.86 8.23 -1.42
C LYS A 169 -2.37 8.40 -1.53
N GLN A 170 -2.94 9.00 -0.50
CA GLN A 170 -4.33 9.42 -0.50
C GLN A 170 -4.54 10.46 -1.62
N PRO A 171 -5.64 10.40 -2.41
CA PRO A 171 -5.97 11.44 -3.37
C PRO A 171 -6.01 12.83 -2.73
N LEU A 172 -5.61 13.85 -3.47
CA LEU A 172 -5.73 15.23 -3.02
C LEU A 172 -7.22 15.60 -3.02
N ASP A 173 -7.82 15.55 -1.85
CA ASP A 173 -9.20 15.96 -1.57
C ASP A 173 -9.21 16.77 -0.27
N ASP A 174 -9.96 17.87 -0.26
CA ASP A 174 -9.92 18.84 0.84
C ASP A 174 -10.37 18.22 2.17
N THR A 175 -11.37 17.32 2.13
CA THR A 175 -11.91 16.65 3.33
C THR A 175 -10.88 15.66 3.86
N LEU A 176 -10.39 14.78 3.00
CA LEU A 176 -9.39 13.76 3.28
C LEU A 176 -8.06 14.36 3.77
N THR A 177 -7.64 15.49 3.17
CA THR A 177 -6.50 16.29 3.63
C THR A 177 -6.75 16.83 5.05
N ALA A 178 -7.91 17.45 5.28
CA ALA A 178 -8.28 17.95 6.60
C ALA A 178 -8.34 16.85 7.67
N LEU A 179 -8.75 15.63 7.31
CA LEU A 179 -8.82 14.48 8.22
C LEU A 179 -7.45 13.88 8.53
N SER A 180 -6.57 13.73 7.54
CA SER A 180 -5.28 13.03 7.67
C SER A 180 -4.29 13.67 8.67
N GLY A 181 -4.42 14.99 8.91
CA GLY A 181 -3.56 15.73 9.85
C GLY A 181 -4.11 15.80 11.28
N LYS A 182 -5.27 15.20 11.55
CA LYS A 182 -5.94 15.31 12.86
C LYS A 182 -5.57 14.15 13.79
N SER A 183 -5.41 14.47 15.07
CA SER A 183 -5.44 13.45 16.12
C SER A 183 -6.84 12.83 16.23
N ILE A 184 -6.97 11.74 16.98
CA ILE A 184 -8.29 11.15 17.28
C ILE A 184 -9.22 12.20 17.89
N GLU A 185 -8.73 13.05 18.79
CA GLU A 185 -9.53 14.14 19.36
C GLU A 185 -9.93 15.18 18.32
N GLY A 186 -8.99 15.62 17.49
CA GLY A 186 -9.26 16.59 16.43
C GLY A 186 -10.25 16.06 15.38
N LEU A 187 -10.27 14.73 15.17
CA LEU A 187 -11.23 14.06 14.31
C LEU A 187 -12.63 14.11 14.92
N ILE A 188 -12.76 13.71 16.20
CA ILE A 188 -14.02 13.73 16.94
C ILE A 188 -14.64 15.15 16.96
N GLU A 189 -13.80 16.17 17.09
CA GLU A 189 -14.21 17.56 17.00
C GLU A 189 -14.65 17.94 15.58
N TYR A 190 -13.84 17.62 14.57
CA TYR A 190 -14.11 17.99 13.17
C TYR A 190 -15.41 17.39 12.63
N VAL A 191 -15.72 16.13 12.95
CA VAL A 191 -17.00 15.51 12.55
C VAL A 191 -18.15 15.83 13.51
N GLY A 192 -17.92 16.66 14.54
CA GLY A 192 -18.96 17.07 15.48
C GLY A 192 -19.49 15.93 16.38
N LEU A 193 -18.76 14.83 16.50
CA LEU A 193 -19.14 13.68 17.33
C LEU A 193 -19.25 14.07 18.80
N ARG A 194 -18.34 14.92 19.31
CA ARG A 194 -18.40 15.41 20.71
C ARG A 194 -19.73 16.12 20.99
N SER A 195 -20.08 17.11 20.15
CA SER A 195 -21.33 17.85 20.30
C SER A 195 -22.57 16.96 20.17
N THR A 196 -22.51 15.96 19.26
CA THR A 196 -23.58 14.98 19.07
C THR A 196 -23.75 14.10 20.31
N ILE A 197 -22.65 13.60 20.88
CA ILE A 197 -22.65 12.78 22.09
C ILE A 197 -23.13 13.61 23.29
N ASP A 198 -22.67 14.85 23.46
CA ASP A 198 -23.06 15.71 24.58
C ASP A 198 -24.56 16.04 24.54
N LYS A 199 -25.10 16.32 23.34
CA LYS A 199 -26.55 16.53 23.15
C LYS A 199 -27.34 15.24 23.40
N ALA A 200 -26.79 14.08 23.04
CA ALA A 200 -27.42 12.79 23.27
C ALA A 200 -27.33 12.32 24.73
N ALA A 201 -26.30 12.72 25.48
CA ALA A 201 -26.10 12.35 26.88
C ALA A 201 -27.22 12.89 27.79
N GLY A 202 -27.84 14.02 27.44
CA GLY A 202 -29.04 14.52 28.12
C GLY A 202 -30.35 13.82 27.71
N ALA A 203 -30.35 13.07 26.60
CA ALA A 203 -31.52 12.38 26.08
C ALA A 203 -31.57 10.89 26.47
N LEU A 204 -30.47 10.33 26.99
CA LEU A 204 -30.35 8.91 27.33
C LEU A 204 -29.77 8.73 28.74
N PRO A 205 -30.43 8.00 29.65
CA PRO A 205 -29.79 7.59 30.90
C PRO A 205 -28.58 6.69 30.58
N ALA A 206 -27.56 6.74 31.43
CA ALA A 206 -26.21 6.18 31.25
C ALA A 206 -26.08 4.64 31.03
N GLY A 207 -27.13 3.96 30.58
CA GLY A 207 -27.13 2.55 30.20
C GLY A 207 -28.39 2.05 29.47
N GLY A 208 -29.20 2.92 28.83
CA GLY A 208 -30.49 2.52 28.24
C GLY A 208 -30.64 2.80 26.74
N THR A 209 -31.28 1.87 26.01
CA THR A 209 -31.74 2.06 24.63
C THR A 209 -32.71 3.24 24.53
N ALA A 210 -32.51 4.07 23.51
CA ALA A 210 -33.37 5.19 23.17
C ALA A 210 -34.84 4.74 23.01
N VAL A 211 -35.75 5.57 23.51
CA VAL A 211 -37.22 5.44 23.38
C VAL A 211 -37.87 4.40 24.30
N ALA A 212 -37.81 4.64 25.62
CA ALA A 212 -38.82 4.16 26.53
C ALA A 212 -39.08 5.18 27.65
N ALA A 213 -39.88 6.21 27.35
CA ALA A 213 -40.77 6.82 28.35
C ALA A 213 -41.86 5.81 28.80
N ASN A 214 -41.50 4.53 28.98
CA ASN A 214 -42.46 3.43 29.07
C ASN A 214 -42.64 2.87 30.48
N ARG A 215 -42.14 3.57 31.52
CA ARG A 215 -42.64 3.40 32.88
C ARG A 215 -42.58 4.75 33.58
N LEU A 216 -43.70 5.46 33.62
CA LEU A 216 -43.92 6.41 34.71
C LEU A 216 -43.78 5.57 36.01
N ALA A 217 -42.66 5.73 36.71
CA ALA A 217 -42.33 4.92 37.87
C ALA A 217 -42.79 5.64 39.14
N SER A 218 -43.30 4.86 40.10
CA SER A 218 -43.59 5.37 41.44
C SER A 218 -42.31 5.93 42.08
N ARG A 219 -42.44 7.07 42.76
CA ARG A 219 -41.38 7.64 43.61
C ARG A 219 -41.39 7.08 45.03
N GLY A 220 -42.09 5.97 45.25
CA GLY A 220 -42.32 5.40 46.57
C GLY A 220 -43.31 6.24 47.37
N ALA A 221 -43.31 6.06 48.69
CA ALA A 221 -44.23 6.75 49.58
C ALA A 221 -44.00 8.27 49.59
N LEU A 222 -44.99 9.04 49.14
CA LEU A 222 -44.95 10.50 49.13
C LEU A 222 -45.91 11.06 50.18
N PRO A 223 -45.48 11.79 51.23
CA PRO A 223 -46.40 12.33 52.23
C PRO A 223 -47.44 13.27 51.63
N ALA A 224 -48.63 13.30 52.24
CA ALA A 224 -49.69 14.22 51.83
C ALA A 224 -49.23 15.68 52.04
N LEU A 225 -49.36 16.49 51.01
CA LEU A 225 -49.13 17.93 51.12
C LEU A 225 -50.24 18.58 51.95
N THR A 226 -49.88 19.52 52.80
CA THR A 226 -50.79 20.25 53.70
C THR A 226 -50.45 21.74 53.68
N GLY A 227 -51.40 22.58 54.13
CA GLY A 227 -51.17 24.01 54.14
C GLY A 227 -51.12 24.61 52.73
N THR A 228 -50.23 25.58 52.58
CA THR A 228 -49.77 26.16 51.30
C THR A 228 -48.60 25.39 50.65
N THR A 229 -48.23 24.21 51.18
CA THR A 229 -47.03 23.48 50.73
C THR A 229 -47.24 22.88 49.35
N ARG A 230 -46.36 23.18 48.40
CA ARG A 230 -46.39 22.64 47.03
C ARG A 230 -45.35 21.54 46.82
N GLY A 231 -45.57 20.70 45.80
CA GLY A 231 -44.58 19.70 45.39
C GLY A 231 -43.34 20.37 44.79
N SER A 232 -42.14 19.93 45.18
CA SER A 232 -40.87 20.49 44.68
C SER A 232 -40.55 20.08 43.24
N ASP A 233 -41.09 18.95 42.77
CA ASP A 233 -40.82 18.43 41.43
C ASP A 233 -41.85 18.96 40.43
N GLY A 234 -41.40 19.26 39.20
CA GLY A 234 -42.24 19.75 38.11
C GLY A 234 -42.84 18.62 37.25
N GLY A 235 -44.10 18.77 36.81
CA GLY A 235 -44.76 17.88 35.85
C GLY A 235 -45.65 16.80 36.48
N LEU A 236 -45.65 15.60 35.87
CA LEU A 236 -46.45 14.46 36.31
C LEU A 236 -45.65 13.58 37.29
N ILE A 237 -46.13 13.43 38.51
CA ILE A 237 -45.48 12.65 39.56
C ILE A 237 -46.40 11.52 39.99
N MET A 238 -45.86 10.31 40.07
CA MET A 238 -46.54 9.14 40.61
C MET A 238 -45.89 8.75 41.94
N GLY A 239 -46.70 8.42 42.93
CA GLY A 239 -46.21 7.92 44.20
C GLY A 239 -47.18 6.98 44.88
N GLU A 240 -46.76 6.48 46.02
CA GLU A 240 -47.52 5.57 46.85
C GLU A 240 -48.10 6.29 48.07
N VAL A 241 -49.31 5.89 48.42
CA VAL A 241 -49.94 6.22 49.69
C VAL A 241 -49.76 5.02 50.60
N TYR A 242 -49.07 5.24 51.70
CA TYR A 242 -48.71 4.20 52.66
C TYR A 242 -48.64 4.79 54.07
N ASN A 243 -49.81 4.94 54.69
CA ASN A 243 -50.03 5.49 56.03
C ASN A 243 -49.32 6.85 56.25
N ASN A 244 -49.48 7.76 55.29
CA ASN A 244 -48.71 8.98 55.16
C ASN A 244 -49.57 10.25 55.00
N GLY A 245 -50.74 10.27 55.65
CA GLY A 245 -51.57 11.47 55.83
C GLY A 245 -52.64 11.73 54.76
N TYR A 246 -52.87 10.77 53.84
CA TYR A 246 -53.97 10.85 52.88
C TYR A 246 -55.29 10.36 53.47
N PRO A 247 -56.43 10.65 52.82
CA PRO A 247 -57.74 10.12 53.22
C PRO A 247 -57.80 8.59 53.33
N THR A 248 -56.97 7.86 52.59
CA THR A 248 -56.85 6.40 52.68
C THR A 248 -55.53 6.00 53.30
N GLN A 249 -55.52 4.86 54.00
CA GLN A 249 -54.29 4.30 54.57
C GLN A 249 -53.35 3.79 53.47
N TYR A 250 -53.88 3.26 52.37
CA TYR A 250 -53.10 2.71 51.25
C TYR A 250 -53.67 3.14 49.89
N GLY A 251 -52.80 3.31 48.90
CA GLY A 251 -53.21 3.75 47.57
C GLY A 251 -52.05 4.19 46.67
N ASN A 252 -52.40 4.81 45.54
CA ASN A 252 -51.47 5.49 44.64
C ASN A 252 -51.91 6.94 44.45
N ILE A 253 -50.94 7.84 44.29
CA ILE A 253 -51.17 9.26 44.06
C ILE A 253 -50.60 9.67 42.69
N LEU A 254 -51.40 10.43 41.95
CA LEU A 254 -50.97 11.17 40.78
C LEU A 254 -50.97 12.66 41.12
N ARG A 255 -49.80 13.30 41.08
CA ARG A 255 -49.65 14.74 41.31
C ARG A 255 -49.27 15.41 40.00
N LEU A 256 -50.00 16.46 39.66
CA LEU A 256 -49.74 17.36 38.55
C LEU A 256 -49.22 18.66 39.13
N THR A 257 -48.00 19.06 38.79
CA THR A 257 -47.42 20.34 39.24
C THR A 257 -47.18 21.28 38.08
N GLY A 258 -47.47 22.57 38.30
CA GLY A 258 -47.38 23.59 37.27
C GLY A 258 -47.46 25.00 37.85
N THR A 259 -48.19 25.92 37.20
CA THR A 259 -48.50 27.22 37.81
C THR A 259 -49.44 27.04 39.01
N GLY A 260 -50.43 26.14 38.90
CA GLY A 260 -51.16 25.53 40.01
C GLY A 260 -50.93 24.01 40.05
N ASP A 261 -51.36 23.36 41.14
CA ASP A 261 -51.17 21.92 41.33
C ASP A 261 -52.52 21.18 41.46
N GLY A 262 -52.48 19.88 41.18
CA GLY A 262 -53.62 18.99 41.33
C GLY A 262 -53.19 17.59 41.76
N GLU A 263 -54.06 16.91 42.50
CA GLU A 263 -53.81 15.56 42.99
C GLU A 263 -55.02 14.65 42.77
N VAL A 264 -54.76 13.43 42.29
CA VAL A 264 -55.72 12.33 42.20
C VAL A 264 -55.20 11.15 43.02
N LEU A 265 -55.95 10.78 44.05
CA LEU A 265 -55.69 9.63 44.90
C LEU A 265 -56.58 8.47 44.49
N ILE A 266 -55.99 7.30 44.30
CA ILE A 266 -56.72 6.04 44.11
C ILE A 266 -56.36 5.14 45.29
N GLY A 267 -57.32 4.92 46.19
CA GLY A 267 -57.14 4.01 47.32
C GLY A 267 -57.00 2.56 46.88
N TRP A 268 -56.54 1.71 47.80
CA TRP A 268 -56.62 0.26 47.64
C TRP A 268 -57.74 -0.29 48.52
N SER A 269 -58.59 -1.15 47.96
CA SER A 269 -59.74 -1.73 48.66
C SER A 269 -59.36 -2.83 49.66
N GLY A 270 -58.12 -3.35 49.57
CA GLY A 270 -57.63 -4.47 50.38
C GLY A 270 -58.26 -5.82 50.03
N VAL A 271 -59.22 -5.86 49.10
CA VAL A 271 -59.94 -7.06 48.67
C VAL A 271 -59.90 -7.13 47.15
N ASN A 272 -59.45 -8.26 46.60
CA ASN A 272 -59.34 -8.45 45.14
C ASN A 272 -60.69 -8.22 44.45
N GLY A 273 -60.73 -7.27 43.51
CA GLY A 273 -61.93 -6.96 42.72
C GLY A 273 -62.95 -6.06 43.41
N ALA A 274 -62.77 -5.67 44.67
CA ALA A 274 -63.66 -4.73 45.35
C ALA A 274 -63.38 -3.27 44.91
N PRO A 275 -64.41 -2.42 44.79
CA PRO A 275 -64.22 -1.00 44.48
C PRO A 275 -63.39 -0.32 45.58
N ALA A 276 -62.54 0.62 45.18
CA ALA A 276 -61.74 1.43 46.09
C ALA A 276 -62.18 2.89 46.01
N PRO A 277 -62.08 3.65 47.11
CA PRO A 277 -62.38 5.07 47.07
C PRO A 277 -61.30 5.81 46.28
N ALA A 278 -61.71 6.81 45.51
CA ALA A 278 -60.81 7.71 44.80
C ALA A 278 -61.14 9.16 45.18
N TYR A 279 -60.13 10.00 45.26
CA TYR A 279 -60.26 11.39 45.68
C TYR A 279 -59.52 12.33 44.74
N ILE A 280 -59.97 13.58 44.70
CA ILE A 280 -59.33 14.67 43.98
C ILE A 280 -59.23 15.91 44.85
N ARG A 281 -58.17 16.68 44.65
CA ARG A 281 -58.02 18.03 45.19
C ARG A 281 -57.17 18.90 44.29
N SER A 282 -57.19 20.20 44.53
CA SER A 282 -56.42 21.19 43.76
C SER A 282 -55.78 22.23 44.66
N HIS A 283 -54.73 22.87 44.13
CA HIS A 283 -54.05 24.01 44.74
C HIS A 283 -53.93 25.13 43.69
N ARG A 284 -54.43 26.32 44.01
CA ARG A 284 -54.43 27.47 43.09
C ARG A 284 -53.02 28.03 42.88
N ASP A 285 -52.81 28.73 41.77
CA ASP A 285 -51.56 29.36 41.35
C ASP A 285 -51.19 30.65 42.11
N THR A 286 -51.38 30.68 43.42
CA THR A 286 -51.03 31.83 44.28
C THR A 286 -50.32 31.36 45.55
N ALA A 287 -49.38 32.15 46.06
CA ALA A 287 -48.52 31.76 47.18
C ALA A 287 -49.28 31.48 48.49
N ASP A 288 -50.40 32.18 48.73
CA ASP A 288 -51.22 32.02 49.92
C ASP A 288 -52.38 31.03 49.75
N ALA A 289 -52.45 30.32 48.61
CA ALA A 289 -53.50 29.33 48.39
C ALA A 289 -53.25 28.11 49.28
N GLU A 290 -54.29 27.68 49.98
CA GLU A 290 -54.31 26.40 50.68
C GLU A 290 -54.73 25.29 49.72
N TRP A 291 -54.30 24.06 50.00
CA TRP A 291 -54.89 22.88 49.36
C TRP A 291 -56.39 22.83 49.63
N SER A 292 -57.19 22.55 48.59
CA SER A 292 -58.59 22.21 48.83
C SER A 292 -58.70 20.94 49.66
N GLU A 293 -59.79 20.84 50.42
CA GLU A 293 -60.21 19.57 51.03
C GLU A 293 -60.30 18.47 49.96
N TRP A 294 -60.12 17.22 50.40
CA TRP A 294 -60.26 16.07 49.52
C TRP A 294 -61.72 15.81 49.17
N ALA A 295 -62.02 15.82 47.87
CA ALA A 295 -63.34 15.45 47.37
C ALA A 295 -63.33 13.99 46.89
N MET A 296 -64.27 13.16 47.37
CA MET A 296 -64.39 11.77 46.94
C MET A 296 -65.18 11.64 45.63
N PHE A 297 -64.72 10.78 44.73
CA PHE A 297 -65.49 10.38 43.56
C PHE A 297 -66.53 9.33 43.93
N TYR A 298 -67.79 9.62 43.60
CA TYR A 298 -68.89 8.67 43.72
C TYR A 298 -69.19 7.99 42.39
N THR A 299 -69.50 6.70 42.44
CA THR A 299 -69.85 5.89 41.27
C THR A 299 -71.05 5.00 41.62
N SER A 300 -71.63 4.32 40.64
CA SER A 300 -72.68 3.32 40.92
C SER A 300 -72.22 2.16 41.83
N LEU A 301 -70.91 1.89 41.90
CA LEU A 301 -70.30 0.87 42.77
C LEU A 301 -69.76 1.44 44.09
N ASN A 302 -69.69 2.76 44.22
CA ASN A 302 -69.36 3.48 45.46
C ASN A 302 -70.28 4.70 45.57
N PRO A 303 -71.58 4.48 45.83
CA PRO A 303 -72.54 5.56 45.90
C PRO A 303 -72.23 6.48 47.09
N PRO A 304 -72.68 7.74 47.06
CA PRO A 304 -72.67 8.55 48.27
C PRO A 304 -73.45 7.83 49.38
N PRO A 305 -73.07 8.02 50.65
CA PRO A 305 -73.86 7.50 51.77
C PRO A 305 -75.34 7.85 51.57
N ASP A 306 -76.21 6.82 51.59
CA ASP A 306 -77.63 6.97 51.28
C ASP A 306 -78.26 8.02 52.18
N SER A 307 -78.63 9.16 51.59
CA SER A 307 -79.43 10.17 52.27
C SER A 307 -80.91 9.74 52.38
N TYR A 308 -81.35 8.76 51.57
CA TYR A 308 -82.71 8.20 51.55
C TYR A 308 -82.69 6.67 51.32
N PRO A 309 -82.95 5.84 52.34
CA PRO A 309 -82.84 4.38 52.22
C PRO A 309 -83.95 3.77 51.34
N VAL A 310 -83.63 2.69 50.63
CA VAL A 310 -84.58 1.92 49.81
C VAL A 310 -85.76 1.45 50.68
N GLY A 311 -86.98 1.73 50.22
CA GLY A 311 -88.22 1.44 50.95
C GLY A 311 -88.78 2.62 51.75
N ALA A 312 -88.07 3.75 51.85
CA ALA A 312 -88.67 4.99 52.35
C ALA A 312 -89.72 5.53 51.35
N ALA A 313 -90.87 5.96 51.87
CA ALA A 313 -91.90 6.61 51.05
C ALA A 313 -91.44 8.03 50.65
N ILE A 314 -91.49 8.34 49.36
CA ILE A 314 -91.10 9.63 48.79
C ILE A 314 -92.34 10.28 48.19
N ALA A 315 -92.66 11.50 48.62
CA ALA A 315 -93.73 12.28 47.99
C ALA A 315 -93.27 12.75 46.61
N TRP A 316 -94.04 12.39 45.58
CA TRP A 316 -93.68 12.66 44.18
C TRP A 316 -94.73 13.57 43.51
N PRO A 317 -94.32 14.71 42.91
CA PRO A 317 -95.26 15.72 42.40
C PRO A 317 -95.73 15.49 40.96
N SER A 318 -95.49 14.32 40.37
CA SER A 318 -95.81 14.00 38.96
C SER A 318 -96.46 12.62 38.83
N ASP A 319 -97.32 12.44 37.82
CA ASP A 319 -97.90 11.13 37.48
C ASP A 319 -96.92 10.24 36.67
N VAL A 320 -95.72 10.74 36.39
CA VAL A 320 -94.64 10.01 35.70
C VAL A 320 -93.48 9.80 36.67
N LEU A 321 -93.10 8.55 36.90
CA LEU A 321 -91.94 8.19 37.75
C LEU A 321 -90.61 8.49 37.04
N PRO A 322 -89.53 8.80 37.78
CA PRO A 322 -88.18 8.83 37.21
C PRO A 322 -87.78 7.47 36.64
N ASP A 323 -86.91 7.48 35.63
CA ASP A 323 -86.46 6.27 34.94
C ASP A 323 -85.74 5.31 35.91
N GLY A 324 -86.30 4.09 36.03
CA GLY A 324 -85.68 2.93 36.68
C GLY A 324 -85.39 3.07 38.17
N GLY A 325 -86.09 2.29 39.01
CA GLY A 325 -85.77 2.16 40.44
C GLY A 325 -86.80 2.73 41.42
N TYR A 326 -87.86 3.38 40.90
CA TYR A 326 -89.01 3.83 41.68
C TYR A 326 -90.28 3.08 41.26
N ALA A 327 -91.23 2.97 42.18
CA ALA A 327 -92.56 2.45 41.93
C ALA A 327 -93.59 3.27 42.72
N PHE A 328 -94.77 3.51 42.14
CA PHE A 328 -95.88 4.07 42.89
C PHE A 328 -96.30 3.10 44.00
N MET A 329 -96.60 3.62 45.19
CA MET A 329 -97.00 2.80 46.33
C MET A 329 -98.51 2.55 46.30
N TYR A 330 -98.96 1.53 45.57
CA TYR A 330 -100.38 1.20 45.31
C TYR A 330 -100.82 -0.15 45.88
N GLY A 331 -100.07 -0.73 46.82
CA GLY A 331 -100.44 -2.03 47.40
C GLY A 331 -99.93 -3.25 46.61
N GLN A 332 -99.07 -3.07 45.61
CA GLN A 332 -98.60 -4.16 44.76
C GLN A 332 -97.55 -5.06 45.45
N SER A 333 -97.52 -6.33 45.03
CA SER A 333 -96.48 -7.27 45.43
C SER A 333 -95.19 -7.07 44.64
N PHE A 334 -94.06 -7.54 45.20
CA PHE A 334 -92.76 -7.55 44.54
C PHE A 334 -91.98 -8.84 44.82
N ASP A 335 -91.01 -9.13 43.96
CA ASP A 335 -90.10 -10.28 44.11
C ASP A 335 -88.94 -9.94 45.07
N LYS A 336 -88.83 -10.69 46.17
CA LYS A 336 -87.77 -10.50 47.18
C LYS A 336 -86.37 -10.79 46.65
N SER A 337 -86.23 -11.71 45.71
CA SER A 337 -84.95 -12.05 45.09
C SER A 337 -84.49 -10.97 44.12
N ALA A 338 -85.44 -10.32 43.43
CA ALA A 338 -85.13 -9.19 42.56
C ALA A 338 -84.87 -7.88 43.34
N TYR A 339 -85.56 -7.68 44.48
CA TYR A 339 -85.47 -6.46 45.30
C TYR A 339 -85.12 -6.76 46.77
N PRO A 340 -83.90 -7.22 47.07
CA PRO A 340 -83.51 -7.66 48.41
C PRO A 340 -83.52 -6.53 49.44
N LEU A 341 -83.14 -5.30 49.06
CA LEU A 341 -83.19 -4.15 49.97
C LEU A 341 -84.63 -3.73 50.30
N LEU A 342 -85.54 -3.79 49.31
CA LEU A 342 -86.96 -3.52 49.54
C LEU A 342 -87.61 -4.60 50.42
N ALA A 343 -87.15 -5.85 50.32
CA ALA A 343 -87.59 -6.96 51.16
C ALA A 343 -87.22 -6.78 52.64
N ILE A 344 -86.13 -6.05 52.95
CA ILE A 344 -85.77 -5.68 54.32
C ILE A 344 -86.78 -4.67 54.87
N ALA A 345 -87.15 -3.66 54.06
CA ALA A 345 -88.12 -2.64 54.47
C ALA A 345 -89.56 -3.18 54.56
N TYR A 346 -89.96 -4.04 53.62
CA TYR A 346 -91.28 -4.65 53.54
C TYR A 346 -91.20 -6.19 53.49
N PRO A 347 -91.02 -6.86 54.65
CA PRO A 347 -90.90 -8.32 54.71
C PRO A 347 -92.13 -9.08 54.21
N SER A 348 -93.29 -8.43 54.06
CA SER A 348 -94.51 -8.99 53.48
C SER A 348 -94.42 -9.27 51.97
N SER A 349 -93.38 -8.79 51.28
CA SER A 349 -93.32 -8.74 49.81
C SER A 349 -94.39 -7.86 49.16
N VAL A 350 -95.02 -6.96 49.94
CA VAL A 350 -96.08 -6.06 49.46
C VAL A 350 -95.75 -4.63 49.90
N ILE A 351 -95.70 -3.72 48.94
CA ILE A 351 -95.53 -2.28 49.21
C ILE A 351 -96.88 -1.75 49.71
N PRO A 352 -96.94 -0.89 50.75
CA PRO A 352 -98.19 -0.25 51.19
C PRO A 352 -98.92 0.49 50.05
N ASP A 353 -100.26 0.50 50.07
CA ASP A 353 -101.03 1.47 49.28
C ASP A 353 -101.07 2.80 50.05
N MET A 354 -100.46 3.83 49.49
CA MET A 354 -100.34 5.16 50.10
C MET A 354 -101.36 6.17 49.55
N ARG A 355 -102.20 5.79 48.58
CA ARG A 355 -103.20 6.69 48.00
C ARG A 355 -104.25 7.04 49.05
N GLY A 356 -104.49 8.35 49.24
CA GLY A 356 -105.44 8.85 50.23
C GLY A 356 -104.97 8.72 51.69
N TRP A 357 -103.73 8.27 51.93
CA TRP A 357 -103.18 8.11 53.28
C TRP A 357 -102.18 9.21 53.62
N THR A 358 -102.19 9.67 54.86
CA THR A 358 -101.17 10.58 55.41
C THR A 358 -100.18 9.79 56.28
N ILE A 359 -98.87 9.99 56.07
CA ILE A 359 -97.85 9.38 56.92
C ILE A 359 -97.91 10.00 58.32
N LYS A 360 -98.09 9.15 59.34
CA LYS A 360 -98.05 9.52 60.76
C LYS A 360 -96.92 8.75 61.43
N GLY A 361 -96.14 9.43 62.29
CA GLY A 361 -95.13 8.77 63.10
C GLY A 361 -95.76 7.67 63.96
N LYS A 362 -95.17 6.46 63.95
CA LYS A 362 -95.66 5.35 64.78
C LYS A 362 -95.59 5.77 66.26
N PRO A 363 -96.70 5.74 67.02
CA PRO A 363 -96.65 6.04 68.44
C PRO A 363 -95.77 5.02 69.19
N ILE A 364 -95.29 5.41 70.36
CA ILE A 364 -94.44 4.56 71.22
C ILE A 364 -95.12 3.20 71.53
N SER A 365 -96.45 3.18 71.68
CA SER A 365 -97.24 1.97 71.93
C SER A 365 -98.62 2.02 71.27
N GLY A 366 -99.32 0.89 71.26
CA GLY A 366 -100.73 0.80 70.84
C GLY A 366 -100.97 0.62 69.34
N ARG A 367 -99.94 0.75 68.49
CA ARG A 367 -100.03 0.46 67.04
C ARG A 367 -98.78 -0.18 66.46
N ALA A 368 -98.99 -1.01 65.44
CA ALA A 368 -97.93 -1.62 64.64
C ALA A 368 -97.46 -0.65 63.53
N VAL A 369 -96.21 -0.81 63.08
CA VAL A 369 -95.73 -0.10 61.89
C VAL A 369 -96.57 -0.53 60.67
N LEU A 370 -96.89 0.42 59.77
CA LEU A 370 -97.78 0.23 58.61
C LEU A 370 -99.24 -0.11 58.95
N SER A 371 -99.66 -0.02 60.21
CA SER A 371 -101.10 -0.11 60.55
C SER A 371 -101.86 1.13 60.07
N GLN A 372 -103.08 0.93 59.56
CA GLN A 372 -103.96 1.98 59.10
C GLN A 372 -104.81 2.55 60.24
N GLU A 373 -105.09 3.84 60.21
CA GLU A 373 -105.97 4.56 61.13
C GLU A 373 -106.97 5.37 60.30
N MET A 374 -108.26 5.03 60.39
CA MET A 374 -109.32 5.76 59.69
C MET A 374 -109.43 7.20 60.24
N ASP A 375 -109.86 8.11 59.39
CA ASP A 375 -110.35 9.40 59.85
C ASP A 375 -111.57 9.21 60.77
N GLY A 376 -111.63 10.02 61.82
CA GLY A 376 -112.62 9.92 62.90
C GLY A 376 -113.78 10.89 62.75
#